data_AF-A0A484N1D8-F1
#
_entry.id   AF-A0A484N1D8-F1
#
_cell.length_a   1.000
_cell.length_b   1.000
_cell.length_c   1.000
_cell.angle_alpha   90.00
_cell.angle_beta   90.00
_cell.angle_gamma   90.00
#
_symmetry.space_group_name_H-M   'P 1'
#
loop_
_entity.id
_entity.type
_entity.pdbx_description
1 polymer ?
#
loop_
_entity_poly.entity_id
_entity_poly.type
_entity_poly.pdbx_seq_one_letter_code
_entity_poly.pdbx_strand_id
1 'polypeptide(L)'
;MPGITSAMAQYIHTLDYYSGGLPKASVMYASLECYFGLNLNTMCPPSEVSYTIMPNMGYFEFLPSPVLTGPGGDLVDLADVEMGKEYELVITTYAGMCRYRVGDILLVTGFHNSAPTFKFVRGKNVLLSIDSDKTDEAELQNAVKKPRLSCTVTTHGVRLVEYMSFTETKTIPSHYMIYWELLSIAPNPCNDHVLGDLDDVLSKCCVAMEESMNTVYRQCRVADKSIEALEIRVVKAGTFEEVMDLAIAKGASINQYKAPRCVNSTPMVELLESRVVSTHFSPSPPHWTPEHRI
;
A
#
# COMPACT_ATOMS: atom_id res chain seq x y z
N MET A 1 -10.52 5.48 7.82
CA MET A 1 -9.61 4.41 8.24
C MET A 1 -10.32 3.47 9.17
N PRO A 2 -10.43 2.19 8.81
CA PRO A 2 -10.77 1.15 9.76
C PRO A 2 -9.55 0.97 10.71
N GLY A 3 -9.73 0.51 11.94
CA GLY A 3 -8.65 0.47 12.96
C GLY A 3 -7.50 -0.51 12.63
N ILE A 4 -7.18 -1.46 13.51
CA ILE A 4 -6.15 -2.52 13.32
C ILE A 4 -6.44 -3.54 12.19
N THR A 5 -7.19 -3.13 11.18
CA THR A 5 -7.64 -3.95 10.04
C THR A 5 -6.94 -3.48 8.76
N SER A 6 -6.94 -4.31 7.70
CA SER A 6 -6.30 -4.00 6.41
C SER A 6 -4.82 -3.63 6.56
N ALA A 7 -4.38 -2.44 6.14
CA ALA A 7 -2.97 -2.03 6.16
C ALA A 7 -2.39 -2.08 7.59
N MET A 8 -3.16 -1.71 8.60
CA MET A 8 -2.71 -1.77 10.00
C MET A 8 -2.58 -3.20 10.55
N ALA A 9 -3.12 -4.21 9.86
CA ALA A 9 -3.01 -5.60 10.28
C ALA A 9 -1.54 -6.08 10.29
N GLN A 10 -0.66 -5.43 9.52
CA GLN A 10 0.78 -5.74 9.50
C GLN A 10 1.47 -5.52 10.87
N TYR A 11 0.90 -4.68 11.73
CA TYR A 11 1.45 -4.41 13.07
C TYR A 11 0.93 -5.33 14.17
N ILE A 12 -0.01 -6.24 13.86
CA ILE A 12 -0.65 -7.11 14.87
C ILE A 12 0.37 -7.91 15.67
N HIS A 13 1.37 -8.50 14.99
CA HIS A 13 2.41 -9.30 15.63
C HIS A 13 3.31 -8.46 16.54
N THR A 14 3.70 -7.26 16.09
CA THR A 14 4.50 -6.32 16.88
C THR A 14 3.74 -5.85 18.12
N LEU A 15 2.44 -5.57 17.98
CA LEU A 15 1.58 -5.22 19.10
C LEU A 15 1.42 -6.39 20.08
N ASP A 16 1.29 -7.63 19.61
CA ASP A 16 1.26 -8.81 20.50
C ASP A 16 2.53 -8.93 21.33
N TYR A 17 3.69 -8.77 20.68
CA TYR A 17 4.98 -8.84 21.35
C TYR A 17 5.11 -7.84 22.49
N TYR A 18 4.79 -6.57 22.25
CA TYR A 18 4.90 -5.52 23.27
C TYR A 18 3.80 -5.55 24.32
N SER A 19 2.59 -5.96 23.95
CA SER A 19 1.46 -6.00 24.88
C SER A 19 1.41 -7.27 25.73
N GLY A 20 2.17 -8.32 25.37
CA GLY A 20 2.04 -9.63 26.00
C GLY A 20 0.73 -10.34 25.61
N GLY A 21 0.21 -10.06 24.41
CA GLY A 21 -1.02 -10.65 23.88
C GLY A 21 -2.31 -10.04 24.43
N LEU A 22 -2.31 -8.74 24.77
CA LEU A 22 -3.55 -8.07 25.17
C LEU A 22 -4.54 -7.97 24.00
N PRO A 23 -5.86 -8.03 24.26
CA PRO A 23 -6.87 -7.85 23.22
C PRO A 23 -6.72 -6.50 22.52
N LYS A 24 -6.71 -6.50 21.19
CA LYS A 24 -6.68 -5.26 20.40
C LYS A 24 -8.08 -4.93 19.92
N ALA A 25 -8.66 -3.87 20.48
CA ALA A 25 -10.00 -3.43 20.13
C ALA A 25 -9.99 -2.50 18.92
N SER A 26 -10.64 -2.91 17.84
CA SER A 26 -10.98 -2.01 16.73
C SER A 26 -12.41 -1.51 16.92
N VAL A 27 -12.56 -0.26 17.38
CA VAL A 27 -13.87 0.25 17.85
C VAL A 27 -14.69 0.87 16.74
N MET A 28 -14.06 1.63 15.84
CA MET A 28 -14.78 2.47 14.88
C MET A 28 -14.28 2.30 13.46
N TYR A 29 -15.18 2.58 12.52
CA TYR A 29 -14.90 2.77 11.11
C TYR A 29 -15.43 4.15 10.69
N ALA A 30 -14.53 5.04 10.31
CA ALA A 30 -14.84 6.42 9.92
C ALA A 30 -13.81 6.93 8.92
N SER A 31 -14.12 8.02 8.22
CA SER A 31 -13.21 8.75 7.33
C SER A 31 -13.29 10.25 7.60
N LEU A 32 -12.54 11.05 6.83
CA LEU A 32 -12.62 12.51 6.91
C LEU A 32 -13.98 13.02 6.42
N GLU A 33 -14.60 12.29 5.50
CA GLU A 33 -15.87 12.64 4.86
C GLU A 33 -17.08 12.28 5.73
N CYS A 34 -17.03 11.19 6.49
CA CYS A 34 -18.15 10.71 7.30
C CYS A 34 -17.73 9.70 8.38
N TYR A 35 -18.44 9.68 9.50
CA TYR A 35 -18.37 8.59 10.47
C TYR A 35 -19.32 7.49 10.04
N PHE A 36 -18.85 6.26 9.82
CA PHE A 36 -19.69 5.21 9.23
C PHE A 36 -20.33 4.33 10.29
N GLY A 37 -19.52 3.76 11.19
CA GLY A 37 -19.98 2.65 12.00
C GLY A 37 -19.07 2.25 13.14
N LEU A 38 -19.55 1.30 13.93
CA LEU A 38 -18.91 0.80 15.14
C LEU A 38 -18.79 -0.72 15.09
N ASN A 39 -17.73 -1.26 15.68
CA ASN A 39 -17.65 -2.69 15.97
C ASN A 39 -18.44 -2.97 17.25
N LEU A 40 -19.53 -3.72 17.12
CA LEU A 40 -20.39 -4.09 18.25
C LEU A 40 -19.79 -5.22 19.10
N ASN A 41 -18.78 -5.94 18.59
CA ASN A 41 -18.03 -6.96 19.32
C ASN A 41 -16.55 -6.55 19.41
N THR A 42 -16.25 -5.61 20.31
CA THR A 42 -14.91 -4.99 20.42
C THR A 42 -13.80 -5.94 20.87
N MET A 43 -14.15 -7.09 21.44
CA MET A 43 -13.20 -8.08 21.96
C MET A 43 -12.96 -9.24 20.98
N CYS A 44 -13.52 -9.20 19.78
CA CYS A 44 -13.26 -10.21 18.76
C CYS A 44 -11.79 -10.18 18.30
N PRO A 45 -11.25 -11.31 17.79
CA PRO A 45 -9.92 -11.30 17.22
C PRO A 45 -9.86 -10.36 15.99
N PRO A 46 -8.70 -9.73 15.71
CA PRO A 46 -8.57 -8.76 14.61
C PRO A 46 -8.99 -9.28 13.23
N SER A 47 -8.89 -10.60 12.99
CA SER A 47 -9.31 -11.27 11.75
C SER A 47 -10.83 -11.33 11.54
N GLU A 48 -11.61 -11.17 12.61
CA GLU A 48 -13.08 -11.27 12.64
C GLU A 48 -13.77 -9.93 12.89
N VAL A 49 -13.02 -8.82 12.83
CA VAL A 49 -13.59 -7.49 13.00
C VAL A 49 -14.59 -7.19 11.89
N SER A 50 -15.81 -6.86 12.29
CA SER A 50 -16.87 -6.35 11.44
C SER A 50 -17.50 -5.11 12.05
N TYR A 51 -17.79 -4.12 11.21
CA TYR A 51 -18.38 -2.84 11.61
C TYR A 51 -19.85 -2.80 11.21
N THR A 52 -20.70 -2.38 12.13
CA THR A 52 -22.12 -2.09 11.86
C THR A 52 -22.24 -0.62 11.48
N ILE A 53 -22.72 -0.35 10.26
CA ILE A 53 -22.95 1.03 9.82
C ILE A 53 -24.13 1.62 10.58
N MET A 54 -23.96 2.84 11.08
CA MET A 54 -24.95 3.57 11.85
C MET A 54 -25.85 4.37 10.89
N PRO A 55 -27.13 3.98 10.68
CA PRO A 55 -27.97 4.55 9.61
C PRO A 55 -28.26 6.06 9.75
N ASN A 56 -28.02 6.62 10.93
CA ASN A 56 -28.25 8.03 11.22
C ASN A 56 -27.07 8.96 10.83
N MET A 57 -25.91 8.40 10.45
CA MET A 57 -24.72 9.20 10.15
C MET A 57 -24.71 9.81 8.74
N GLY A 58 -25.54 9.28 7.85
CA GLY A 58 -25.67 9.70 6.46
C GLY A 58 -26.55 8.71 5.70
N TYR A 59 -26.71 8.93 4.40
CA TYR A 59 -27.34 7.95 3.53
C TYR A 59 -26.27 7.11 2.84
N PHE A 60 -26.42 5.79 2.92
CA PHE A 60 -25.41 4.82 2.51
C PHE A 60 -25.95 3.96 1.38
N GLU A 61 -25.24 4.01 0.26
CA GLU A 61 -25.47 3.21 -0.94
C GLU A 61 -24.25 2.32 -1.21
N PHE A 62 -24.47 1.24 -1.95
CA PHE A 62 -23.46 0.21 -2.17
C PHE A 62 -23.39 -0.14 -3.65
N LEU A 63 -22.23 0.06 -4.25
CA LEU A 63 -21.98 -0.33 -5.63
C LEU A 63 -21.42 -1.76 -5.65
N PRO A 64 -22.09 -2.74 -6.28
CA PRO A 64 -21.56 -4.10 -6.37
C PRO A 64 -20.16 -4.12 -7.02
N SER A 65 -19.21 -4.84 -6.40
CA SER A 65 -17.84 -4.91 -6.93
C SER A 65 -17.82 -5.56 -8.33
N PRO A 66 -17.22 -4.91 -9.35
CA PRO A 66 -17.28 -5.36 -10.75
C PRO A 66 -16.59 -6.70 -11.00
N VAL A 67 -15.82 -7.22 -10.04
CA VAL A 67 -15.20 -8.55 -10.13
C VAL A 67 -16.25 -9.66 -10.21
N LEU A 68 -17.48 -9.42 -9.72
CA LEU A 68 -18.57 -10.40 -9.74
C LEU A 68 -19.69 -10.09 -10.74
N THR A 69 -19.87 -8.84 -11.17
CA THR A 69 -21.08 -8.42 -11.91
C THR A 69 -20.83 -7.61 -13.19
N GLY A 70 -19.57 -7.35 -13.57
CA GLY A 70 -19.26 -6.53 -14.74
C GLY A 70 -19.52 -5.03 -14.53
N PRO A 71 -19.22 -4.17 -15.53
CA PRO A 71 -19.38 -2.72 -15.42
C PRO A 71 -20.86 -2.33 -15.58
N GLY A 72 -21.57 -2.11 -14.47
CA GLY A 72 -22.91 -1.47 -14.49
C GLY A 72 -23.97 -2.06 -13.56
N GLY A 73 -23.64 -2.32 -12.29
CA GLY A 73 -24.66 -2.61 -11.28
C GLY A 73 -25.32 -1.33 -10.75
N ASP A 74 -26.63 -1.35 -10.56
CA ASP A 74 -27.34 -0.29 -9.84
C ASP A 74 -26.86 -0.22 -8.38
N LEU A 75 -26.93 0.98 -7.79
CA LEU A 75 -26.63 1.14 -6.37
C LEU A 75 -27.69 0.42 -5.53
N VAL A 76 -27.22 -0.25 -4.49
CA VAL A 76 -28.04 -1.00 -3.53
C VAL A 76 -28.13 -0.19 -2.25
N ASP A 77 -29.32 -0.10 -1.66
CA ASP A 77 -29.53 0.56 -0.38
C ASP A 77 -28.88 -0.23 0.77
N LEU A 78 -28.58 0.45 1.89
CA LEU A 78 -28.05 -0.19 3.10
C LEU A 78 -28.87 -1.39 3.57
N ALA A 79 -30.20 -1.37 3.42
CA ALA A 79 -31.06 -2.46 3.85
C ALA A 79 -31.05 -3.68 2.90
N ASP A 80 -30.62 -3.49 1.65
CA ASP A 80 -30.78 -4.47 0.56
C ASP A 80 -29.47 -5.19 0.20
N VAL A 81 -28.39 -4.93 0.94
CA VAL A 81 -27.11 -5.63 0.74
C VAL A 81 -27.23 -7.12 1.04
N GLU A 82 -26.49 -7.95 0.31
CA GLU A 82 -26.59 -9.40 0.43
C GLU A 82 -25.37 -9.99 1.16
N MET A 83 -25.63 -10.99 2.02
CA MET A 83 -24.59 -11.70 2.76
C MET A 83 -23.54 -12.32 1.82
N GLY A 84 -22.26 -12.14 2.16
CA GLY A 84 -21.13 -12.69 1.42
C GLY A 84 -20.77 -11.94 0.14
N LYS A 85 -21.47 -10.85 -0.20
CA LYS A 85 -21.12 -10.00 -1.35
C LYS A 85 -20.19 -8.84 -0.96
N GLU A 86 -19.32 -8.47 -1.90
CA GLU A 86 -18.44 -7.31 -1.80
C GLU A 86 -19.05 -6.10 -2.52
N TYR A 87 -19.01 -4.95 -1.85
CA TYR A 87 -19.51 -3.69 -2.36
C TYR A 87 -18.50 -2.56 -2.15
N GLU A 88 -18.49 -1.60 -3.06
CA GLU A 88 -17.85 -0.30 -2.86
C GLU A 88 -18.81 0.66 -2.16
N LEU A 89 -18.34 1.30 -1.09
CA LEU A 89 -19.15 2.23 -0.28
C LEU A 89 -19.38 3.56 -1.02
N VAL A 90 -20.65 3.96 -1.10
CA VAL A 90 -21.11 5.25 -1.64
C VAL A 90 -21.88 6.00 -0.56
N ILE A 91 -21.55 7.27 -0.35
CA ILE A 91 -22.14 8.07 0.74
C ILE A 91 -22.81 9.33 0.23
N THR A 92 -23.89 9.70 0.91
CA THR A 92 -24.49 11.02 0.84
C THR A 92 -24.51 11.61 2.25
N THR A 93 -23.85 12.75 2.45
CA THR A 93 -23.60 13.34 3.78
C THR A 93 -24.35 14.66 3.95
N TYR A 94 -24.60 15.02 5.22
CA TYR A 94 -25.20 16.31 5.57
C TYR A 94 -24.35 17.52 5.13
N ALA A 95 -23.05 17.33 4.92
CA ALA A 95 -22.13 18.37 4.46
C ALA A 95 -22.19 18.61 2.93
N GLY A 96 -23.09 17.93 2.21
CA GLY A 96 -23.35 18.18 0.80
C GLY A 96 -22.58 17.28 -0.18
N MET A 97 -21.95 16.21 0.29
CA MET A 97 -21.48 15.16 -0.61
C MET A 97 -22.67 14.33 -1.07
N CYS A 98 -22.85 14.18 -2.38
CA CYS A 98 -23.97 13.43 -2.98
C CYS A 98 -23.43 12.25 -3.78
N ARG A 99 -23.85 11.03 -3.41
CA ARG A 99 -23.41 9.76 -4.02
C ARG A 99 -21.89 9.70 -4.23
N TYR A 100 -21.13 10.16 -3.24
CA TYR A 100 -19.68 10.19 -3.28
C TYR A 100 -19.12 8.78 -3.07
N ARG A 101 -18.24 8.35 -3.97
CA ARG A 101 -17.58 7.04 -3.89
C ARG A 101 -16.40 7.14 -2.94
N VAL A 102 -16.49 6.46 -1.80
CA VAL A 102 -15.41 6.41 -0.79
C VAL A 102 -14.21 5.61 -1.32
N GLY A 103 -14.48 4.61 -2.17
CA GLY A 103 -13.47 3.70 -2.70
C GLY A 103 -13.12 2.55 -1.75
N ASP A 104 -13.74 2.47 -0.57
CA ASP A 104 -13.58 1.33 0.33
C ASP A 104 -14.42 0.14 -0.14
N ILE A 105 -13.80 -1.05 -0.19
CA ILE A 105 -14.44 -2.32 -0.51
C ILE A 105 -14.79 -3.06 0.78
N LEU A 106 -16.07 -3.36 0.94
CA LEU A 106 -16.67 -3.93 2.14
C LEU A 106 -17.36 -5.26 1.81
N LEU A 107 -17.10 -6.28 2.63
CA LEU A 107 -17.76 -7.59 2.55
C LEU A 107 -18.87 -7.66 3.60
N VAL A 108 -20.10 -7.99 3.19
CA VAL A 108 -21.20 -8.21 4.14
C VAL A 108 -20.98 -9.51 4.90
N THR A 109 -20.79 -9.43 6.22
CA THR A 109 -20.52 -10.60 7.08
C THR A 109 -21.72 -11.08 7.87
N GLY A 110 -22.80 -10.29 7.93
CA GLY A 110 -23.98 -10.59 8.73
C GLY A 110 -24.80 -9.35 9.00
N PHE A 111 -25.77 -9.45 9.90
CA PHE A 111 -26.68 -8.37 10.25
C PHE A 111 -26.86 -8.30 11.77
N HIS A 112 -26.86 -7.10 12.32
CA HIS A 112 -27.28 -6.83 13.68
C HIS A 112 -28.67 -6.20 13.65
N ASN A 113 -29.68 -6.98 14.02
CA ASN A 113 -31.08 -6.71 13.68
C ASN A 113 -31.21 -6.56 12.15
N SER A 114 -31.73 -5.43 11.67
CA SER A 114 -31.83 -5.12 10.24
C SER A 114 -30.60 -4.40 9.68
N ALA A 115 -29.64 -3.97 10.52
CA ALA A 115 -28.47 -3.22 10.07
C ALA A 115 -27.37 -4.19 9.62
N PRO A 116 -26.85 -4.09 8.38
CA PRO A 116 -25.75 -4.93 7.93
C PRO A 116 -24.45 -4.65 8.68
N THR A 117 -23.64 -5.70 8.78
CA THR A 117 -22.28 -5.67 9.32
C THR A 117 -21.28 -5.97 8.21
N PHE A 118 -20.20 -5.22 8.20
CA PHE A 118 -19.22 -5.25 7.12
C PHE A 118 -17.82 -5.52 7.63
N LYS A 119 -17.14 -6.45 6.98
CA LYS A 119 -15.69 -6.60 7.10
C LYS A 119 -15.01 -5.72 6.06
N PHE A 120 -14.08 -4.90 6.51
CA PHE A 120 -13.26 -4.09 5.61
C PHE A 120 -12.31 -4.99 4.83
N VAL A 121 -12.36 -4.93 3.49
CA VAL A 121 -11.50 -5.75 2.63
C VAL A 121 -10.27 -4.95 2.22
N ARG A 122 -10.46 -3.83 1.52
CA ARG A 122 -9.37 -2.98 1.01
C ARG A 122 -9.89 -1.61 0.59
N GLY A 123 -9.01 -0.61 0.62
CA GLY A 123 -9.21 0.62 -0.14
C GLY A 123 -8.87 0.39 -1.61
N LYS A 124 -9.67 0.95 -2.51
CA LYS A 124 -9.40 0.90 -3.95
C LYS A 124 -8.08 1.58 -4.26
N ASN A 125 -7.28 0.93 -5.11
CA ASN A 125 -6.00 1.40 -5.62
C ASN A 125 -4.88 1.63 -4.58
N VAL A 126 -4.99 1.18 -3.33
CA VAL A 126 -3.88 1.34 -2.37
C VAL A 126 -2.85 0.22 -2.58
N LEU A 127 -1.61 0.58 -2.91
CA LEU A 127 -0.49 -0.35 -3.12
C LEU A 127 0.42 -0.45 -1.89
N LEU A 128 0.75 0.69 -1.28
CA LEU A 128 1.57 0.80 -0.07
C LEU A 128 0.90 1.74 0.95
N SER A 129 1.07 1.43 2.24
CA SER A 129 0.55 2.23 3.36
C SER A 129 1.25 1.81 4.66
N ILE A 130 1.78 2.79 5.39
CA ILE A 130 2.46 2.57 6.69
C ILE A 130 1.62 3.11 7.85
N ASP A 131 1.08 4.31 7.68
CA ASP A 131 0.28 5.01 8.68
C ASP A 131 -0.98 5.56 8.00
N SER A 132 -1.07 6.88 7.82
CA SER A 132 -2.20 7.52 7.15
C SER A 132 -1.99 7.66 5.63
N ASP A 133 -0.77 7.45 5.17
CA ASP A 133 -0.37 7.50 3.78
C ASP A 133 -1.01 6.37 2.96
N LYS A 134 -1.37 6.70 1.72
CA LYS A 134 -1.88 5.75 0.74
C LYS A 134 -1.19 6.05 -0.58
N THR A 135 -0.30 5.18 -1.02
CA THR A 135 0.35 5.30 -2.33
C THR A 135 -0.22 4.27 -3.28
N ASP A 136 -0.68 4.72 -4.44
CA ASP A 136 -1.22 3.85 -5.49
C ASP A 136 -0.13 3.37 -6.48
N GLU A 137 -0.50 2.43 -7.35
CA GLU A 137 0.44 1.88 -8.34
C GLU A 137 0.92 2.93 -9.34
N ALA A 138 0.07 3.88 -9.73
CA ALA A 138 0.42 4.91 -10.70
C ALA A 138 1.39 5.94 -10.08
N GLU A 139 1.15 6.35 -8.84
CA GLU A 139 2.04 7.19 -8.05
C GLU A 139 3.40 6.54 -7.89
N LEU A 140 3.46 5.27 -7.47
CA LEU A 140 4.73 4.55 -7.36
C LEU A 140 5.43 4.42 -8.72
N GLN A 141 4.69 4.08 -9.78
CA GLN A 141 5.26 3.96 -11.12
C GLN A 141 5.81 5.29 -11.64
N ASN A 142 5.10 6.39 -11.39
CA ASN A 142 5.56 7.73 -11.75
C ASN A 142 6.79 8.14 -10.92
N ALA A 143 6.84 7.77 -9.64
CA ALA A 143 7.98 8.00 -8.77
C ALA A 143 9.23 7.26 -9.27
N VAL A 144 9.10 6.00 -9.66
CA VAL A 144 10.21 5.20 -10.21
C VAL A 144 10.62 5.69 -11.60
N LYS A 145 9.66 6.02 -12.47
CA LYS A 145 9.91 6.44 -13.86
C LYS A 145 10.21 7.93 -14.01
N LYS A 146 10.37 8.69 -12.93
CA LYS A 146 10.61 10.13 -13.02
C LYS A 146 11.82 10.38 -13.94
N PRO A 147 11.72 11.25 -14.96
CA PRO A 147 12.76 11.39 -15.98
C PRO A 147 14.15 11.72 -15.41
N ARG A 148 14.20 12.45 -14.30
CA ARG A 148 15.48 12.73 -13.60
C ARG A 148 16.13 11.45 -13.06
N LEU A 149 15.36 10.56 -12.44
CA LEU A 149 15.84 9.26 -11.98
C LEU A 149 16.30 8.38 -13.15
N SER A 150 15.46 8.25 -14.17
CA SER A 150 15.79 7.45 -15.36
C SER A 150 17.03 7.98 -16.09
N CYS A 151 17.19 9.30 -16.16
CA CYS A 151 18.36 9.95 -16.75
C CYS A 151 19.62 9.72 -15.90
N THR A 152 19.57 9.98 -14.58
CA THR A 152 20.72 9.78 -13.68
C THR A 152 21.20 8.34 -13.66
N VAL A 153 20.30 7.35 -13.71
CA VAL A 153 20.69 5.93 -13.78
C VAL A 153 21.32 5.60 -15.15
N THR A 154 20.74 6.11 -16.24
CA THR A 154 21.24 5.86 -17.61
C THR A 154 22.58 6.56 -17.89
N THR A 155 22.83 7.75 -17.33
CA THR A 155 24.11 8.47 -17.50
C THR A 155 25.29 7.74 -16.88
N HIS A 156 25.05 6.90 -15.86
CA HIS A 156 26.07 6.04 -15.23
C HIS A 156 26.13 4.65 -15.87
N GLY A 157 25.50 4.48 -17.04
CA GLY A 157 25.55 3.23 -17.81
C GLY A 157 24.75 2.10 -17.19
N VAL A 158 23.72 2.40 -16.40
CA VAL A 158 22.85 1.41 -15.77
C VAL A 158 21.40 1.64 -16.22
N ARG A 159 20.59 0.60 -16.28
CA ARG A 159 19.16 0.69 -16.59
C ARG A 159 18.35 -0.14 -15.60
N LEU A 160 17.28 0.44 -15.09
CA LEU A 160 16.28 -0.28 -14.32
C LEU A 160 15.53 -1.25 -15.23
N VAL A 161 15.62 -2.54 -14.92
CA VAL A 161 14.95 -3.62 -15.66
C VAL A 161 13.53 -3.79 -15.12
N GLU A 162 13.43 -4.00 -13.81
CA GLU A 162 12.17 -4.25 -13.13
C GLU A 162 12.28 -3.81 -11.67
N TYR A 163 11.13 -3.59 -11.04
CA TYR A 163 11.06 -3.24 -9.62
C TYR A 163 9.82 -3.84 -8.94
N MET A 164 9.94 -4.06 -7.63
CA MET A 164 8.86 -4.44 -6.72
C MET A 164 8.97 -3.65 -5.42
N SER A 165 7.85 -3.42 -4.73
CA SER A 165 7.83 -2.73 -3.45
C SER A 165 7.35 -3.62 -2.29
N PHE A 166 7.68 -3.19 -1.08
CA PHE A 166 7.29 -3.80 0.18
C PHE A 166 7.22 -2.74 1.29
N THR A 167 6.40 -2.98 2.31
CA THR A 167 6.39 -2.20 3.56
C THR A 167 7.19 -2.94 4.62
N GLU A 168 8.34 -2.39 5.03
CA GLU A 168 9.16 -3.00 6.08
C GLU A 168 8.67 -2.55 7.45
N THR A 169 8.17 -3.51 8.23
CA THR A 169 7.50 -3.28 9.53
C THR A 169 8.29 -3.80 10.72
N LYS A 170 9.50 -4.34 10.51
CA LYS A 170 10.38 -4.81 11.60
C LYS A 170 10.93 -3.66 12.44
N THR A 171 11.11 -2.49 11.84
CA THR A 171 11.58 -1.27 12.51
C THR A 171 10.41 -0.31 12.71
N ILE A 172 10.47 0.46 13.81
CA ILE A 172 9.52 1.52 14.12
C ILE A 172 10.32 2.84 14.24
N PRO A 173 10.03 3.87 13.44
CA PRO A 173 8.99 3.90 12.39
C PRO A 173 9.32 2.97 11.20
N SER A 174 8.26 2.50 10.55
CA SER A 174 8.36 1.62 9.37
C SER A 174 8.65 2.44 8.11
N HIS A 175 9.14 1.82 7.04
CA HIS A 175 9.47 2.51 5.79
C HIS A 175 9.12 1.71 4.54
N TYR A 176 9.05 2.43 3.42
CA TYR A 176 8.92 1.81 2.11
C TYR A 176 10.25 1.24 1.66
N MET A 177 10.22 0.00 1.21
CA MET A 177 11.36 -0.67 0.59
C MET A 177 11.05 -1.01 -0.86
N ILE A 178 11.95 -0.65 -1.76
CA ILE A 178 11.81 -0.88 -3.20
C ILE A 178 12.98 -1.72 -3.70
N TYR A 179 12.70 -2.89 -4.25
CA TYR A 179 13.69 -3.76 -4.89
C TYR A 179 13.89 -3.34 -6.34
N TRP A 180 15.14 -3.11 -6.75
CA TRP A 180 15.53 -2.72 -8.10
C TRP A 180 16.45 -3.76 -8.72
N GLU A 181 16.08 -4.29 -9.88
CA GLU A 181 16.99 -5.07 -10.71
C GLU A 181 17.58 -4.17 -11.78
N LEU A 182 18.91 -4.08 -11.78
CA LEU A 182 19.66 -3.16 -12.62
C LEU A 182 20.47 -3.93 -13.67
N LEU A 183 20.45 -3.45 -14.91
CA LEU A 183 21.26 -3.95 -16.02
C LEU A 183 22.37 -2.95 -16.33
N SER A 184 23.62 -3.41 -16.32
CA SER A 184 24.74 -2.59 -16.80
C SER A 184 24.77 -2.56 -18.33
N ILE A 185 24.89 -1.36 -18.89
CA ILE A 185 24.97 -1.05 -20.32
C ILE A 185 26.41 -0.62 -20.69
N ALA A 186 27.31 -0.44 -19.71
CA ALA A 186 28.67 0.05 -19.94
C ALA A 186 29.58 -1.03 -20.58
N PRO A 187 30.35 -0.71 -21.65
CA PRO A 187 31.22 -1.68 -22.33
C PRO A 187 32.54 -2.06 -21.65
N ASN A 188 32.88 -1.67 -20.42
CA ASN A 188 34.18 -2.03 -19.80
C ASN A 188 34.16 -2.11 -18.26
N PRO A 189 34.66 -3.21 -17.65
CA PRO A 189 34.75 -3.42 -16.20
C PRO A 189 36.08 -2.91 -15.59
N CYS A 190 36.62 -1.80 -16.08
CA CYS A 190 37.86 -1.21 -15.54
C CYS A 190 37.55 0.17 -14.97
N ASN A 191 37.13 0.24 -13.71
CA ASN A 191 37.45 1.30 -12.73
C ASN A 191 36.58 1.13 -11.48
N ASP A 192 37.20 0.73 -10.36
CA ASP A 192 36.61 0.73 -9.01
C ASP A 192 36.08 2.11 -8.57
N HIS A 193 36.42 3.19 -9.29
CA HIS A 193 35.91 4.53 -9.05
C HIS A 193 34.42 4.74 -9.43
N VAL A 194 33.79 3.82 -10.18
CA VAL A 194 32.38 3.96 -10.61
C VAL A 194 31.39 3.52 -9.51
N LEU A 195 31.80 2.62 -8.62
CA LEU A 195 30.89 2.04 -7.61
C LEU A 195 30.52 3.07 -6.53
N GLY A 196 31.46 3.93 -6.11
CA GLY A 196 31.20 5.00 -5.14
C GLY A 196 30.28 6.10 -5.66
N ASP A 197 30.28 6.35 -6.99
CA ASP A 197 29.37 7.30 -7.63
C ASP A 197 27.95 6.71 -7.71
N LEU A 198 27.83 5.40 -7.91
CA LEU A 198 26.54 4.72 -7.99
C LEU A 198 25.79 4.71 -6.65
N ASP A 199 26.48 4.54 -5.52
CA ASP A 199 25.85 4.57 -4.19
C ASP A 199 25.26 5.96 -3.87
N ASP A 200 25.99 7.04 -4.18
CA ASP A 200 25.49 8.41 -4.04
C ASP A 200 24.32 8.69 -5.01
N VAL A 201 24.40 8.17 -6.24
CA VAL A 201 23.30 8.24 -7.20
C VAL A 201 22.05 7.51 -6.71
N LEU A 202 22.17 6.31 -6.15
CA LEU A 202 21.03 5.53 -5.63
C LEU A 202 20.44 6.18 -4.38
N SER A 203 21.27 6.77 -3.53
CA SER A 203 20.81 7.59 -2.38
C SER A 203 20.02 8.81 -2.86
N LYS A 204 20.50 9.51 -3.91
CA LYS A 204 19.76 10.62 -4.55
C LYS A 204 18.46 10.15 -5.24
N CYS A 205 18.46 8.93 -5.78
CA CYS A 205 17.25 8.30 -6.32
C CYS A 205 16.19 8.13 -5.24
N CYS A 206 16.58 7.68 -4.03
CA CYS A 206 15.65 7.57 -2.91
C CYS A 206 14.95 8.91 -2.61
N VAL A 207 15.71 10.01 -2.49
CA VAL A 207 15.12 11.36 -2.29
C VAL A 207 14.18 11.72 -3.43
N ALA A 208 14.62 11.52 -4.68
CA ALA A 208 13.83 11.88 -5.85
C ALA A 208 12.51 11.08 -5.95
N MET A 209 12.50 9.84 -5.45
CA MET A 209 11.29 9.04 -5.30
C MET A 209 10.38 9.61 -4.20
N GLU A 210 10.91 9.88 -3.01
CA GLU A 210 10.13 10.48 -1.91
C GLU A 210 9.49 11.83 -2.31
N GLU A 211 10.22 12.65 -3.07
CA GLU A 211 9.73 13.92 -3.63
C GLU A 211 8.63 13.77 -4.68
N SER A 212 8.46 12.58 -5.24
CA SER A 212 7.37 12.27 -6.18
C SER A 212 6.13 11.73 -5.49
N MET A 213 6.23 11.32 -4.24
CA MET A 213 5.11 10.78 -3.49
C MET A 213 4.14 11.89 -3.10
N ASN A 214 2.90 11.48 -2.79
CA ASN A 214 1.84 12.40 -2.42
C ASN A 214 2.16 13.19 -1.14
N THR A 215 1.37 14.25 -0.90
CA THR A 215 1.59 15.16 0.23
C THR A 215 1.49 14.47 1.58
N VAL A 216 0.67 13.42 1.71
CA VAL A 216 0.47 12.69 2.96
C VAL A 216 1.72 11.89 3.30
N TYR A 217 2.30 11.14 2.34
CA TYR A 217 3.58 10.47 2.54
C TYR A 217 4.68 11.46 2.99
N ARG A 218 4.79 12.60 2.29
CA ARG A 218 5.80 13.62 2.60
C ARG A 218 5.56 14.29 3.96
N GLN A 219 4.30 14.49 4.35
CA GLN A 219 3.93 14.95 5.69
C GLN A 219 4.35 13.94 6.76
N CYS A 220 4.03 12.66 6.56
CA CYS A 220 4.38 11.60 7.51
C CYS A 220 5.89 11.44 7.67
N ARG A 221 6.68 11.68 6.61
CA ARG A 221 8.15 11.72 6.64
C ARG A 221 8.72 12.93 7.39
N VAL A 222 8.15 14.13 7.18
CA VAL A 222 8.75 15.40 7.63
C VAL A 222 8.19 15.86 8.98
N ALA A 223 6.86 15.92 9.10
CA ALA A 223 6.16 16.53 10.22
C ALA A 223 5.83 15.50 11.29
N ASP A 224 5.14 14.41 10.90
CA ASP A 224 4.62 13.44 11.87
C ASP A 224 5.71 12.45 12.33
N LYS A 225 6.75 12.26 11.49
CA LYS A 225 7.83 11.28 11.68
C LYS A 225 7.33 9.85 11.90
N SER A 226 6.19 9.51 11.29
CA SER A 226 5.59 8.18 11.35
C SER A 226 6.11 7.22 10.28
N ILE A 227 6.78 7.74 9.25
CA ILE A 227 7.45 6.96 8.19
C ILE A 227 8.95 7.24 8.23
N GLU A 228 9.78 6.20 8.17
CA GLU A 228 11.24 6.31 8.10
C GLU A 228 11.74 6.44 6.64
N ALA A 229 13.04 6.75 6.44
CA ALA A 229 13.66 6.91 5.14
C ALA A 229 13.38 5.76 4.17
N LEU A 230 12.89 6.11 2.98
CA LEU A 230 12.71 5.15 1.89
C LEU A 230 14.02 4.44 1.58
N GLU A 231 13.91 3.12 1.40
CA GLU A 231 15.02 2.24 1.11
C GLU A 231 14.91 1.67 -0.32
N ILE A 232 16.01 1.73 -1.08
CA ILE A 232 16.18 1.00 -2.33
C ILE A 232 17.15 -0.15 -2.10
N ARG A 233 16.72 -1.38 -2.41
CA ARG A 233 17.58 -2.57 -2.40
C ARG A 233 17.87 -3.01 -3.83
N VAL A 234 19.14 -3.02 -4.22
CA VAL A 234 19.55 -3.54 -5.54
C VAL A 234 19.64 -5.05 -5.46
N VAL A 235 18.99 -5.77 -6.37
CA VAL A 235 19.05 -7.23 -6.46
C VAL A 235 19.90 -7.68 -7.65
N LYS A 236 20.37 -8.94 -7.60
CA LYS A 236 21.14 -9.56 -8.71
C LYS A 236 20.33 -9.61 -9.99
N ALA A 237 21.00 -9.53 -11.13
CA ALA A 237 20.37 -9.77 -12.44
C ALA A 237 19.77 -11.19 -12.51
N GLY A 238 18.57 -11.32 -13.08
CA GLY A 238 17.80 -12.56 -13.13
C GLY A 238 16.94 -12.83 -11.88
N THR A 239 16.97 -11.96 -10.86
CA THR A 239 16.18 -12.17 -9.64
C THR A 239 14.69 -12.17 -9.93
N PHE A 240 14.19 -11.25 -10.77
CA PHE A 240 12.77 -11.23 -11.09
C PHE A 240 12.32 -12.38 -12.01
N GLU A 241 13.24 -13.01 -12.73
CA GLU A 241 12.97 -14.28 -13.44
C GLU A 241 12.72 -15.41 -12.42
N GLU A 242 13.56 -15.53 -11.38
CA GLU A 242 13.34 -16.51 -10.30
C GLU A 242 12.03 -16.25 -9.55
N VAL A 243 11.67 -14.97 -9.34
CA VAL A 243 10.38 -14.59 -8.73
C VAL A 243 9.20 -15.01 -9.61
N MET A 244 9.32 -14.86 -10.93
CA MET A 244 8.33 -15.33 -11.89
C MET A 244 8.19 -16.86 -11.84
N ASP A 245 9.29 -17.60 -11.83
CA ASP A 245 9.28 -19.06 -11.72
C ASP A 245 8.60 -19.54 -10.43
N LEU A 246 8.87 -18.87 -9.31
CA LEU A 246 8.21 -19.15 -8.03
C LEU A 246 6.70 -18.88 -8.10
N ALA A 247 6.27 -17.80 -8.77
CA ALA A 247 4.86 -17.50 -8.95
C ALA A 247 4.16 -18.55 -9.84
N ILE A 248 4.82 -18.99 -10.91
CA ILE A 248 4.33 -20.04 -11.81
C ILE A 248 4.21 -21.37 -11.06
N ALA A 249 5.21 -21.73 -10.26
CA ALA A 249 5.18 -22.94 -9.42
C ALA A 249 4.03 -22.94 -8.41
N LYS A 250 3.58 -21.75 -7.98
CA LYS A 250 2.40 -21.55 -7.12
C LYS A 250 1.07 -21.46 -7.87
N GLY A 251 1.08 -21.66 -9.20
CA GLY A 251 -0.12 -21.74 -10.03
C GLY A 251 -0.42 -20.50 -10.87
N ALA A 252 0.49 -19.53 -10.97
CA ALA A 252 0.31 -18.42 -11.91
C ALA A 252 0.41 -18.90 -13.37
N SER A 253 -0.47 -18.39 -14.23
CA SER A 253 -0.42 -18.67 -15.66
C SER A 253 0.76 -17.96 -16.32
N ILE A 254 1.63 -18.72 -16.98
CA ILE A 254 2.84 -18.20 -17.65
C ILE A 254 2.53 -17.10 -18.68
N ASN A 255 1.42 -17.24 -19.43
CA ASN A 255 1.06 -16.31 -20.50
C ASN A 255 0.37 -15.03 -20.01
N GLN A 256 -0.01 -14.98 -18.72
CA GLN A 256 -0.71 -13.83 -18.12
C GLN A 256 0.09 -13.20 -16.99
N TYR A 257 1.29 -13.74 -16.69
CA TYR A 257 2.10 -13.23 -15.60
C TYR A 257 2.53 -11.79 -15.88
N LYS A 258 2.26 -10.93 -14.89
CA LYS A 258 2.82 -9.60 -14.78
C LYS A 258 3.48 -9.51 -13.42
N ALA A 259 4.70 -8.99 -13.37
CA ALA A 259 5.40 -8.77 -12.13
C ALA A 259 4.53 -7.94 -11.17
N PRO A 260 4.17 -8.45 -9.99
CA PRO A 260 3.39 -7.69 -9.01
C PRO A 260 4.18 -6.47 -8.56
N ARG A 261 3.51 -5.33 -8.39
CA ARG A 261 4.19 -4.09 -7.96
C ARG A 261 4.45 -4.02 -6.46
N CYS A 262 3.72 -4.77 -5.65
CA CYS A 262 3.92 -4.91 -4.21
C CYS A 262 3.87 -6.39 -3.82
N VAL A 263 4.75 -6.79 -2.91
CA VAL A 263 4.94 -8.20 -2.53
C VAL A 263 4.51 -8.42 -1.09
N ASN A 264 3.43 -9.15 -0.85
CA ASN A 264 2.96 -9.43 0.52
C ASN A 264 3.23 -10.86 1.00
N SER A 265 3.89 -11.70 0.20
CA SER A 265 4.13 -13.10 0.54
C SER A 265 5.53 -13.33 1.10
N THR A 266 5.63 -13.94 2.29
CA THR A 266 6.89 -14.22 2.98
C THR A 266 7.92 -14.94 2.09
N PRO A 267 7.56 -15.99 1.32
CA PRO A 267 8.56 -16.70 0.51
C PRO A 267 9.14 -15.86 -0.64
N MET A 268 8.36 -14.91 -1.18
CA MET A 268 8.87 -14.00 -2.22
C MET A 268 9.78 -12.94 -1.63
N VAL A 269 9.44 -12.41 -0.45
CA VAL A 269 10.31 -11.47 0.27
C VAL A 269 11.63 -12.15 0.62
N GLU A 270 11.61 -13.37 1.18
CA GLU A 270 12.83 -14.14 1.49
C GLU A 270 13.71 -14.38 0.25
N LEU A 271 13.11 -14.69 -0.90
CA LEU A 271 13.82 -14.84 -2.17
C LEU A 271 14.51 -13.53 -2.56
N LEU A 272 13.78 -12.42 -2.56
CA LEU A 272 14.31 -11.09 -2.89
C LEU A 272 15.44 -10.70 -1.94
N GLU A 273 15.25 -10.88 -0.63
CA GLU A 273 16.26 -10.65 0.41
C GLU A 273 17.55 -11.44 0.17
N SER A 274 17.45 -12.71 -0.22
CA SER A 274 18.62 -13.56 -0.49
C SER A 274 19.42 -13.13 -1.72
N ARG A 275 18.85 -12.25 -2.55
CA ARG A 275 19.43 -11.76 -3.81
C ARG A 275 19.87 -10.29 -3.74
N VAL A 276 19.73 -9.64 -2.58
CA VAL A 276 20.18 -8.25 -2.37
C VAL A 276 21.70 -8.17 -2.51
N VAL A 277 22.16 -7.15 -3.24
CA VAL A 277 23.56 -6.81 -3.49
C VAL A 277 23.97 -5.58 -2.68
N SER A 278 23.12 -4.56 -2.62
CA SER A 278 23.35 -3.34 -1.87
C SER A 278 22.05 -2.67 -1.45
N THR A 279 22.12 -1.83 -0.41
CA THR A 279 20.99 -1.16 0.23
C THR A 279 21.28 0.33 0.38
N HIS A 280 20.31 1.17 0.00
CA HIS A 280 20.46 2.62 -0.05
C HIS A 280 19.27 3.29 0.59
N PHE A 281 19.51 4.26 1.47
CA PHE A 281 18.45 5.01 2.13
C PHE A 281 18.41 6.45 1.63
N SER A 282 17.23 7.06 1.71
CA SER A 282 17.09 8.50 1.50
C SER A 282 17.91 9.28 2.55
N PRO A 283 18.95 10.04 2.15
CA PRO A 283 19.83 10.76 3.08
C PRO A 283 19.17 12.00 3.71
N SER A 284 18.07 12.48 3.15
CA SER A 284 17.36 13.66 3.61
C SER A 284 15.86 13.51 3.37
N PRO A 285 15.00 14.04 4.26
CA PRO A 285 13.57 13.99 4.06
C PRO A 285 13.15 14.80 2.82
N PRO A 286 12.01 14.46 2.18
CA PRO A 286 11.49 15.22 1.04
C PRO A 286 10.99 16.59 1.48
N HIS A 287 10.79 17.50 0.53
CA HIS A 287 10.19 18.79 0.78
C HIS A 287 8.71 18.66 1.11
N TRP A 288 8.29 19.26 2.22
CA TRP A 288 6.89 19.38 2.59
C TRP A 288 6.61 20.70 3.31
N THR A 289 5.47 21.31 3.00
CA THR A 289 4.92 22.45 3.72
C THR A 289 3.41 22.26 3.90
N PRO A 290 2.81 22.82 4.97
CA PRO A 290 1.37 22.74 5.22
C PRO A 290 0.54 23.59 4.25
N GLU A 291 1.17 24.43 3.43
CA GLU A 291 0.47 25.28 2.47
C GLU A 291 0.05 24.48 1.23
N HIS A 292 -1.26 24.37 1.01
CA HIS A 292 -1.78 23.98 -0.29
C HIS A 292 -1.45 25.09 -1.29
N ARG A 293 -0.58 24.82 -2.28
CA ARG A 293 -0.54 25.67 -3.47
C ARG A 293 -1.90 25.56 -4.17
N ILE A 294 -2.71 26.61 -4.02
CA ILE A 294 -3.96 26.87 -4.71
C ILE A 294 -3.70 26.98 -6.22
#